data_AF-A0A8T4TGE7-F1
#
_entry.id   AF-A0A8T4TGE7-F1
#
_cell.length_a   1.000
_cell.length_b   1.000
_cell.length_c   1.000
_cell.angle_alpha   90.00
_cell.angle_beta   90.00
_cell.angle_gamma   90.00
#
_symmetry.space_group_name_H-M   'P 1'
#
loop_
_entity.id
_entity.type
_entity.pdbx_description
1 polymer ?
#
loop_
_entity_poly.entity_id
_entity_poly.type
_entity_poly.pdbx_seq_one_letter_code
_entity_poly.pdbx_strand_id
1 'polypeptide(L)' 'MEELTKYEKARLIGARALQISMGAPLLLDLKEEDLEKINYNPIEIAKMELEKGILPITIKRPMPKKIE' A
#
# COMPACT_ATOMS: atom_id res chain seq x y z
N MET A 1 4.02 14.02 -7.69
CA MET A 1 3.10 13.01 -7.16
C MET A 1 1.81 13.73 -6.83
N GLU A 2 0.71 13.45 -7.53
CA GLU A 2 -0.60 13.98 -7.12
C GLU A 2 -0.79 13.68 -5.64
N GLU A 3 -1.14 14.69 -4.86
CA GLU A 3 -1.37 14.52 -3.44
C GLU A 3 -2.49 13.49 -3.24
N LEU A 4 -2.12 12.34 -2.67
CA LEU A 4 -3.08 11.34 -2.22
C LEU A 4 -3.93 11.98 -1.14
N THR A 5 -5.25 11.88 -1.26
CA THR A 5 -6.12 12.27 -0.15
C THR A 5 -5.84 11.37 1.05
N LYS A 6 -6.11 11.88 2.27
CA LYS A 6 -5.99 11.07 3.50
C LYS A 6 -6.77 9.75 3.44
N TYR A 7 -7.88 9.72 2.69
CA TYR A 7 -8.71 8.53 2.48
C TYR A 7 -8.06 7.54 1.53
N GLU A 8 -7.53 8.01 0.40
CA GLU A 8 -6.81 7.18 -0.57
C GLU A 8 -5.56 6.57 0.07
N LYS A 9 -4.80 7.37 0.83
CA LYS A 9 -3.62 6.91 1.57
C LYS A 9 -3.97 5.77 2.54
N ALA A 10 -5.01 5.96 3.36
CA ALA A 10 -5.47 4.92 4.28
C ALA A 10 -5.95 3.66 3.55
N ARG A 11 -6.67 3.82 2.42
CA ARG A 11 -7.18 2.70 1.63
C ARG A 11 -6.06 1.89 0.95
N LEU A 12 -5.04 2.57 0.42
CA LEU A 12 -3.85 1.94 -0.18
C LEU A 12 -3.12 1.08 0.84
N ILE A 13 -2.80 1.64 2.01
CA ILE A 13 -2.10 0.93 3.09
C ILE A 13 -2.90 -0.28 3.53
N GLY A 14 -4.20 -0.12 3.78
CA GLY A 14 -5.07 -1.23 4.20
C GLY A 14 -5.18 -2.35 3.17
N ALA A 15 -5.38 -2.01 1.89
CA ALA A 15 -5.47 -2.99 0.82
C ALA A 15 -4.15 -3.76 0.65
N ARG A 16 -3.00 -3.08 0.73
CA ARG A 16 -1.69 -3.72 0.61
C ARG A 16 -1.34 -4.55 1.83
N ALA A 17 -1.63 -4.08 3.04
CA ALA A 17 -1.45 -4.85 4.26
C ALA A 17 -2.24 -6.18 4.22
N LEU A 18 -3.45 -6.16 3.66
CA LEU A 18 -4.22 -7.38 3.44
C LEU A 18 -3.52 -8.34 2.45
N GLN A 19 -3.01 -7.83 1.33
CA GLN A 19 -2.26 -8.66 0.36
C GLN A 19 -1.05 -9.35 1.03
N ILE A 20 -0.28 -8.59 1.81
CA ILE A 20 0.88 -9.10 2.54
C ILE A 20 0.46 -10.18 3.55
N SER A 21 -0.63 -9.95 4.29
CA SER A 21 -1.19 -10.93 5.21
C SER A 21 -1.66 -12.21 4.52
N MET A 22 -2.00 -12.16 3.22
CA MET A 22 -2.37 -13.31 2.41
C MET A 22 -1.17 -14.01 1.76
N GLY A 23 0.07 -13.62 2.10
CA GLY A 23 1.29 -14.20 1.56
C GLY A 23 1.68 -13.66 0.17
N ALA A 24 1.18 -12.49 -0.23
CA ALA A 24 1.63 -11.85 -1.46
C ALA A 24 3.12 -11.46 -1.36
N PRO A 25 3.87 -11.52 -2.46
CA PRO A 25 5.28 -11.15 -2.47
C PRO A 25 5.47 -9.66 -2.16
N LEU A 26 6.50 -9.38 -1.37
CA LEU A 26 6.96 -8.03 -1.07
C LEU A 26 7.78 -7.51 -2.26
N LEU A 27 7.51 -6.27 -2.68
CA LEU A 27 8.28 -5.64 -3.77
C LEU A 27 9.46 -4.82 -3.25
N LEU A 28 9.52 -4.62 -1.93
CA LEU A 28 10.61 -3.94 -1.26
C LEU A 28 11.77 -4.93 -1.10
N ASP A 29 12.98 -4.55 -1.53
CA ASP A 29 14.23 -5.23 -1.15
C ASP A 29 14.47 -5.03 0.35
N LEU A 30 13.71 -5.76 1.17
CA LEU A 30 13.94 -5.86 2.61
C LEU A 30 14.98 -6.95 2.81
N LYS A 31 16.09 -6.60 3.46
CA LYS A 31 16.97 -7.62 4.04
C LYS A 31 16.20 -8.30 5.17
N GLU A 32 16.42 -9.60 5.39
CA GLU A 32 15.76 -10.37 6.46
C GLU A 32 15.88 -9.68 7.84
N GLU A 33 17.01 -8.99 8.06
CA GLU A 33 17.28 -8.16 9.25
C GLU A 33 16.28 -7.03 9.49
N ASP A 34 15.70 -6.46 8.43
CA ASP A 34 14.72 -5.39 8.54
C ASP A 34 13.32 -5.98 8.79
N LEU A 35 13.01 -7.15 8.24
CA LEU A 35 11.74 -7.87 8.48
C LEU A 35 11.60 -8.34 9.94
N GLU A 36 12.70 -8.80 10.54
CA GLU A 36 12.74 -9.18 11.96
C GLU A 36 12.52 -7.98 12.89
N LYS A 37 13.06 -6.79 12.55
CA LYS A 37 12.89 -5.56 13.36
C LYS A 37 11.45 -5.06 13.42
N ILE A 38 10.67 -5.26 12.37
CA ILE A 38 9.24 -4.85 12.29
C ILE A 38 8.28 -5.97 12.71
N ASN A 39 8.79 -7.11 13.19
CA ASN A 39 8.00 -8.26 13.61
C ASN A 39 6.98 -8.68 12.54
N TYR A 40 7.36 -8.58 11.27
CA TYR A 40 6.51 -8.91 10.12
C TYR A 40 5.15 -8.20 10.06
N ASN A 41 5.00 -7.01 10.68
CA ASN A 41 3.72 -6.32 10.69
C ASN A 41 3.33 -5.86 9.26
N PRO A 42 2.22 -6.39 8.69
CA PRO A 42 1.83 -6.08 7.31
C PRO A 42 1.55 -4.59 7.06
N ILE A 43 1.11 -3.86 8.08
CA ILE A 43 0.76 -2.44 7.98
C ILE A 43 2.02 -1.60 7.81
N GLU A 44 3.06 -1.88 8.58
CA GLU A 44 4.32 -1.14 8.52
C GLU A 44 5.05 -1.40 7.20
N ILE A 45 5.02 -2.65 6.71
CA ILE A 45 5.57 -3.01 5.41
C ILE A 45 4.84 -2.25 4.28
N ALA A 46 3.51 -2.21 4.33
CA ALA A 46 2.70 -1.46 3.36
C ALA A 46 2.98 0.06 3.38
N LYS A 47 3.26 0.64 4.57
CA LYS A 47 3.67 2.04 4.69
C LYS A 47 5.01 2.31 4.04
N MET A 48 6.01 1.45 4.29
CA MET A 48 7.34 1.59 3.68
C MET A 48 7.30 1.46 2.16
N GLU A 49 6.49 0.53 1.62
CA GLU A 49 6.27 0.43 0.17
C GLU A 49 5.63 1.69 -0.40
N LEU A 50 4.72 2.33 0.36
CA LEU A 50 4.05 3.55 -0.07
C LEU A 50 5.00 4.74 -0.10
N GLU A 51 5.87 4.86 0.90
CA GLU A 51 6.90 5.89 0.96
C GLU A 51 7.94 5.75 -0.15
N LYS A 52 8.29 4.51 -0.53
CA LYS A 52 9.14 4.26 -1.70
C LYS A 52 8.41 4.41 -3.05
N GLY A 53 7.08 4.53 -3.05
CA GLY A 53 6.28 4.70 -4.26
C GLY A 53 6.21 3.46 -5.16
N ILE A 54 6.48 2.27 -4.62
CA ILE A 54 6.55 1.00 -5.37
C ILE A 54 5.28 0.14 -5.25
N LEU A 55 4.18 0.68 -4.69
CA LEU A 55 2.95 -0.09 -4.54
C LEU A 55 2.37 -0.49 -5.91
N PRO A 56 1.97 -1.75 -6.10
CA PRO A 56 1.36 -2.24 -7.34
C PRO A 56 -0.15 -1.95 -7.33
N ILE A 57 -0.57 -0.76 -6.90
CA ILE A 57 -1.97 -0.38 -6.76
C ILE A 57 -2.19 0.99 -7.41
N THR A 58 -3.12 1.06 -8.35
CA THR A 58 -3.52 2.31 -9.02
C THR A 58 -4.86 2.79 -8.48
N ILE A 59 -4.99 4.09 -8.24
CA ILE A 59 -6.26 4.70 -7.83
C ILE A 59 -7.06 5.10 -9.07
N LYS A 60 -8.30 4.66 -9.13
CA LYS A 60 -9.27 5.14 -10.11
C LYS A 60 -10.18 6.17 -9.45
N ARG A 61 -10.22 7.39 -9.97
CA ARG A 61 -11.09 8.49 -9.51
C ARG A 61 -12.29 8.62 -10.46
N PRO A 62 -13.41 7.91 -10.23
CA PRO A 62 -14.59 8.09 -11.06
C PRO A 62 -15.20 9.47 -10.81
N MET A 63 -15.32 10.28 -11.86
CA MET A 63 -16.12 11.50 -11.80
C MET A 63 -17.62 11.15 -11.81
N PRO A 64 -18.48 11.95 -11.15
CA PRO A 64 -19.91 11.75 -11.20
C PRO A 64 -20.38 11.82 -12.66
N LYS A 65 -20.99 10.74 -13.14
CA LYS A 65 -21.66 10.73 -14.43
C LYS A 65 -23.13 11.09 -14.21
N LYS A 66 -23.65 12.01 -15.02
CA LYS A 66 -25.09 12.26 -15.07
C LYS A 66 -25.75 10.97 -15.58
N ILE A 67 -26.67 10.42 -14.78
CA ILE A 67 -27.54 9.33 -15.23
C ILE A 67 -28.68 10.03 -15.95
N GLU A 68 -28.68 9.98 -17.28
CA GLU A 68 -29.81 10.37 -18.11
C GLU A 68 -30.79 9.20 -18.26
#